data_AF-A0A8C2J0B6-F1
#
_entry.id   AF-A0A8C2J0B6-F1
#
_cell.length_a   1.000
_cell.length_b   1.000
_cell.length_c   1.000
_cell.angle_alpha   90.00
_cell.angle_beta   90.00
_cell.angle_gamma   90.00
#
_symmetry.space_group_name_H-M   'P 1'
#
loop_
_entity.id
_entity.type
_entity.pdbx_description
1 polymer ?
#
loop_
_entity_poly.entity_id
_entity_poly.type
_entity_poly.pdbx_seq_one_letter_code
_entity_poly.pdbx_strand_id
1 'polypeptide(L)'
;MARSGVGVVLLFLCVSARVLTVFSQHHGRSRVRWRINGRSYHLMSRGSQYVPPGRRAASRAASAPVTVITGRRNTSASSNGGMVSDDPYDPYKSARNSPDNPYYNHYDSYRPRSTPRHHGYGGLPDLVVDPYMIQVSTYVQRVPMYNLRCAAEENCLASSAANARDYDTRVLLRFPQRVKNQGTADFLPSRPRYAWEWHSCHNHYHSMSEFSHYDLLDSSTQQRVAEGHKASFCLEDTSCDSGYYRRYACTSHTQGLSPGCYDTYSADIDCQWIDITDVQPGRYTLKITVNPGFQVPESDFSNNIVRCDVHYTGNYAHASGCSMTP
;
A
#
# COMPACT_ATOMS: atom_id res chain seq x y z
N MET A 1 -70.97 56.25 -20.09
CA MET A 1 -70.84 57.31 -19.06
C MET A 1 -70.20 56.71 -17.82
N ALA A 2 -69.02 57.24 -17.45
CA ALA A 2 -68.46 57.40 -16.11
C ALA A 2 -68.50 56.27 -15.05
N ARG A 3 -67.26 55.89 -14.64
CA ARG A 3 -66.73 55.70 -13.26
C ARG A 3 -67.19 54.44 -12.49
N SER A 4 -66.37 53.72 -11.72
CA SER A 4 -65.16 54.11 -10.96
C SER A 4 -64.30 52.88 -10.65
N GLY A 5 -63.00 52.96 -10.95
CA GLY A 5 -61.98 52.03 -10.44
C GLY A 5 -61.29 52.62 -9.20
N VAL A 6 -60.96 51.78 -8.24
CA VAL A 6 -60.25 52.15 -7.00
C VAL A 6 -58.75 52.10 -7.27
N GLY A 7 -58.12 53.27 -7.32
CA GLY A 7 -56.67 53.43 -7.29
C GLY A 7 -56.20 53.73 -5.87
N VAL A 8 -55.20 52.99 -5.39
CA VAL A 8 -54.48 53.29 -4.15
C VAL A 8 -53.21 54.04 -4.53
N VAL A 9 -53.10 55.28 -4.05
CA VAL A 9 -52.02 56.23 -4.33
C VAL A 9 -50.91 56.10 -3.28
N LEU A 10 -49.68 56.12 -3.79
CA LEU A 10 -48.39 56.15 -3.09
C LEU A 10 -48.29 57.23 -2.01
N LEU A 11 -47.69 56.87 -0.87
CA LEU A 11 -47.01 57.83 0.02
C LEU A 11 -45.51 57.83 -0.31
N PHE A 12 -45.04 58.96 -0.84
CA PHE A 12 -43.63 59.33 -0.91
C PHE A 12 -43.25 60.07 0.39
N LEU A 13 -42.24 59.58 1.11
CA LEU A 13 -41.43 60.41 2.00
C LEU A 13 -39.96 60.13 1.68
N CYS A 14 -39.34 61.13 1.06
CA CYS A 14 -37.92 61.27 0.84
C CYS A 14 -37.33 61.99 2.07
N VAL A 15 -36.16 61.57 2.57
CA VAL A 15 -35.06 62.44 3.06
C VAL A 15 -33.87 61.55 3.52
N SER A 16 -32.80 61.67 2.73
CA SER A 16 -31.38 61.73 3.09
C SER A 16 -30.62 60.52 3.64
N ALA A 17 -29.75 60.03 2.75
CA ALA A 17 -28.56 59.23 3.05
C ALA A 17 -27.51 60.02 3.86
N ARG A 18 -26.92 59.37 4.87
CA ARG A 18 -25.50 59.55 5.25
C ARG A 18 -24.88 58.22 5.66
N VAL A 19 -23.97 57.81 4.80
CA VAL A 19 -22.86 56.85 4.90
C VAL A 19 -22.36 56.59 6.33
N LEU A 20 -22.39 55.32 6.75
CA LEU A 20 -21.42 54.73 7.68
C LEU A 20 -20.98 53.37 7.12
N THR A 21 -19.78 53.36 6.57
CA THR A 21 -19.00 52.18 6.20
C THR A 21 -18.68 51.35 7.44
N VAL A 22 -19.14 50.09 7.48
CA VAL A 22 -18.67 49.10 8.45
C VAL A 22 -17.83 48.07 7.69
N PHE A 23 -16.59 47.92 8.18
CA PHE A 23 -15.50 47.15 7.60
C PHE A 23 -15.82 45.67 7.43
N SER A 24 -15.45 45.15 6.26
CA SER A 24 -15.23 43.72 6.00
C SER A 24 -14.06 43.22 6.85
N GLN A 25 -14.31 42.27 7.76
CA GLN A 25 -13.25 41.50 8.40
C GLN A 25 -13.09 40.16 7.69
N HIS A 26 -12.12 40.13 6.77
CA HIS A 26 -11.49 38.92 6.26
C HIS A 26 -10.88 38.12 7.43
N HIS A 27 -11.30 36.86 7.61
CA HIS A 27 -10.50 35.89 8.37
C HIS A 27 -9.21 35.57 7.60
N GLY A 28 -8.13 36.23 8.00
CA GLY A 28 -6.78 35.99 7.47
C GLY A 28 -6.25 34.62 7.87
N ARG A 29 -5.83 33.83 6.87
CA ARG A 29 -4.99 32.63 7.04
C ARG A 29 -3.70 33.01 7.78
N SER A 30 -3.50 32.43 8.96
CA SER A 30 -2.25 32.51 9.72
C SER A 30 -1.09 31.97 8.89
N ARG A 31 -0.22 32.86 8.39
CA ARG A 31 1.00 32.51 7.65
C ARG A 31 2.11 32.17 8.64
N VAL A 32 2.37 30.88 8.85
CA VAL A 32 3.54 30.43 9.64
C VAL A 32 4.81 30.71 8.80
N ARG A 33 5.69 31.58 9.32
CA ARG A 33 7.00 31.91 8.75
C ARG A 33 8.05 31.59 9.80
N TRP A 34 9.12 30.89 9.42
CA TRP A 34 10.28 30.67 10.29
C TRP A 34 11.58 30.89 9.52
N ARG A 35 12.68 31.06 10.27
CA ARG A 35 14.01 31.39 9.77
C ARG A 35 15.03 30.35 10.24
N ILE A 36 15.84 29.83 9.32
CA ILE A 36 17.00 28.98 9.62
C ILE A 36 18.19 29.53 8.84
N ASN A 37 19.32 29.73 9.52
CA ASN A 37 20.58 30.20 8.91
C ASN A 37 20.42 31.43 7.99
N GLY A 38 19.64 32.42 8.45
CA GLY A 38 19.41 33.69 7.75
C GLY A 38 18.34 33.68 6.65
N ARG A 39 17.86 32.50 6.22
CA ARG A 39 16.83 32.37 5.16
C ARG A 39 15.44 32.11 5.74
N SER A 40 14.42 32.77 5.17
CA SER A 40 13.02 32.68 5.59
C SER A 40 12.21 31.78 4.66
N TYR A 41 11.40 30.88 5.24
CA TYR A 41 10.60 29.90 4.49
C TYR A 41 9.08 30.08 4.74
N HIS A 42 8.26 29.69 3.76
CA HIS A 42 6.80 29.79 3.79
C HIS A 42 6.14 28.49 3.30
N LEU A 43 5.10 28.03 4.00
CA LEU A 43 4.41 26.75 3.79
C LEU A 43 3.63 26.60 2.45
N MET A 44 3.71 27.57 1.53
CA MET A 44 3.09 27.47 0.20
C MET A 44 4.04 27.80 -0.96
N SER A 45 5.35 27.74 -0.75
CA SER A 45 6.29 27.88 -1.86
C SER A 45 6.39 26.57 -2.63
N ARG A 46 5.75 26.49 -3.81
CA ARG A 46 6.13 25.53 -4.84
C ARG A 46 7.56 25.85 -5.28
N GLY A 47 8.53 25.06 -4.83
CA GLY A 47 9.90 25.17 -5.32
C GLY A 47 10.95 24.77 -4.30
N SER A 48 11.34 23.50 -4.35
CA SER A 48 12.73 23.12 -4.09
C SER A 48 13.09 22.03 -5.08
N GLN A 49 13.66 22.48 -6.21
CA GLN A 49 14.35 21.65 -7.16
C GLN A 49 15.58 21.06 -6.48
N TYR A 50 15.69 19.73 -6.50
CA TYR A 50 16.84 18.99 -5.94
C TYR A 50 18.12 19.35 -6.71
N VAL A 51 19.15 19.79 -6.00
CA VAL A 51 20.50 20.02 -6.53
C VAL A 51 21.41 18.92 -5.98
N PRO A 52 22.00 18.05 -6.82
CA PRO A 52 22.88 16.99 -6.34
C PRO A 52 24.20 17.57 -5.78
N PRO A 53 24.79 16.95 -4.75
CA PRO A 53 26.06 17.40 -4.19
C PRO A 53 27.21 17.19 -5.19
N GLY A 54 27.92 18.27 -5.50
CA GLY A 54 29.10 18.27 -6.37
C GLY A 54 30.26 17.46 -5.77
N ARG A 55 30.95 16.71 -6.64
CA ARG A 55 32.14 15.90 -6.33
C ARG A 55 33.18 16.73 -5.56
N ARG A 56 33.47 16.34 -4.31
CA ARG A 56 34.68 16.81 -3.61
C ARG A 56 35.87 15.94 -4.01
N ALA A 57 36.89 16.61 -4.52
CA ALA A 57 38.18 16.05 -4.87
C ALA A 57 38.87 15.41 -3.65
N ALA A 58 39.61 14.33 -3.92
CA ALA A 58 40.38 13.59 -2.95
C ALA A 58 41.55 14.41 -2.40
N SER A 59 41.70 14.46 -1.08
CA SER A 59 42.94 14.86 -0.42
C SER A 59 43.22 13.93 0.77
N ARG A 60 44.37 13.26 0.64
CA ARG A 60 45.14 12.40 1.55
C ARG A 60 44.88 12.49 3.07
N ALA A 61 44.70 11.28 3.64
CA ALA A 61 45.28 10.69 4.85
C ALA A 61 45.69 11.59 6.03
N ALA A 62 45.03 11.35 7.18
CA ALA A 62 45.66 11.40 8.51
C ALA A 62 44.98 10.38 9.44
N SER A 63 45.80 9.57 10.10
CA SER A 63 45.45 8.52 11.06
C SER A 63 45.05 9.12 12.41
N ALA A 64 43.97 8.61 13.02
CA ALA A 64 43.56 8.96 14.38
C ALA A 64 43.43 7.68 15.25
N PRO A 65 43.76 7.76 16.55
CA PRO A 65 44.14 6.60 17.36
C PRO A 65 42.95 5.83 17.94
N VAL A 66 43.15 4.50 18.05
CA VAL A 66 42.25 3.56 18.73
C VAL A 66 42.35 3.78 20.24
N THR A 67 41.23 4.10 20.88
CA THR A 67 41.12 4.14 22.35
C THR A 67 40.31 2.93 22.82
N VAL A 68 40.94 2.04 23.57
CA VAL A 68 40.32 0.90 24.24
C VAL A 68 39.88 1.34 25.63
N ILE A 69 38.58 1.33 25.93
CA ILE A 69 38.06 1.50 27.29
C ILE A 69 37.37 0.21 27.72
N THR A 70 38.00 -0.48 28.66
CA THR A 70 37.41 -1.55 29.47
C THR A 70 36.78 -0.93 30.72
N GLY A 71 35.52 -1.27 31.04
CA GLY A 71 34.90 -0.78 32.28
C GLY A 71 33.43 -1.14 32.47
N ARG A 72 33.14 -1.88 33.54
CA ARG A 72 31.83 -2.43 33.95
C ARG A 72 30.85 -1.37 34.46
N ARG A 73 29.56 -1.61 34.14
CA ARG A 73 28.28 -1.32 34.85
C ARG A 73 28.20 -0.12 35.81
N ASN A 74 27.27 0.79 35.51
CA ASN A 74 26.31 1.29 36.50
C ASN A 74 25.03 1.78 35.81
N THR A 75 23.95 1.02 35.94
CA THR A 75 22.61 1.39 35.49
C THR A 75 21.97 2.32 36.52
N SER A 76 21.77 3.59 36.17
CA SER A 76 20.84 4.49 36.83
C SER A 76 19.87 5.05 35.78
N ALA A 77 18.60 5.08 36.17
CA ALA A 77 17.43 5.14 35.31
C ALA A 77 17.26 6.46 34.55
N SER A 78 16.65 6.41 33.36
CA SER A 78 15.77 7.49 32.94
C SER A 78 14.68 6.99 31.99
N SER A 79 13.45 7.24 32.39
CA SER A 79 12.20 7.00 31.70
C SER A 79 12.12 7.79 30.39
N ASN A 80 12.15 7.07 29.26
CA ASN A 80 11.48 7.48 28.02
C ASN A 80 11.29 6.21 27.16
N GLY A 81 10.04 5.78 27.00
CA GLY A 81 9.65 4.56 26.29
C GLY A 81 9.76 4.66 24.77
N GLY A 82 10.96 4.87 24.26
CA GLY A 82 11.31 4.51 22.88
C GLY A 82 11.87 3.09 22.88
N MET A 83 11.33 2.20 22.05
CA MET A 83 11.82 0.82 21.95
C MET A 83 13.25 0.80 21.39
N VAL A 84 14.27 0.82 22.26
CA VAL A 84 15.69 0.67 21.89
C VAL A 84 16.06 -0.82 21.76
N SER A 85 15.25 -1.61 21.05
CA SER A 85 15.48 -3.06 20.96
C SER A 85 16.17 -3.52 19.66
N ASP A 86 16.52 -2.57 18.76
CA ASP A 86 16.97 -2.87 17.40
C ASP A 86 18.45 -2.56 17.16
N ASP A 87 19.35 -3.10 18.00
CA ASP A 87 20.77 -3.22 17.65
C ASP A 87 21.08 -4.66 17.20
N PRO A 88 21.32 -4.91 15.89
CA PRO A 88 21.66 -6.23 15.37
C PRO A 88 23.07 -6.72 15.74
N TYR A 89 23.87 -5.91 16.46
CA TYR A 89 25.20 -6.29 16.94
C TYR A 89 25.28 -6.52 18.46
N ASP A 90 24.16 -6.52 19.20
CA ASP A 90 24.16 -6.80 20.64
C ASP A 90 24.56 -8.27 20.92
N PRO A 91 25.77 -8.53 21.45
CA PRO A 91 26.25 -9.89 21.71
C PRO A 91 25.58 -10.53 22.94
N TYR A 92 24.73 -9.80 23.68
CA TYR A 92 23.98 -10.30 24.83
C TYR A 92 22.57 -10.78 24.50
N LYS A 93 22.07 -10.58 23.27
CA LYS A 93 20.78 -11.16 22.82
C LYS A 93 20.86 -12.62 22.39
N SER A 94 22.03 -13.25 22.47
CA SER A 94 22.18 -14.70 22.25
C SER A 94 22.30 -15.45 23.57
N ALA A 95 21.17 -15.79 24.19
CA ALA A 95 21.10 -16.84 25.20
C ALA A 95 19.65 -17.39 25.24
N ARG A 96 19.29 -18.34 24.38
CA ARG A 96 19.25 -19.79 24.68
C ARG A 96 18.48 -20.26 25.92
N ASN A 97 17.91 -19.42 26.79
CA ASN A 97 17.14 -19.85 27.97
C ASN A 97 16.19 -18.75 28.49
N SER A 98 15.15 -18.38 27.73
CA SER A 98 14.00 -17.68 28.31
C SER A 98 12.74 -18.48 27.95
N PRO A 99 12.18 -19.27 28.89
CA PRO A 99 10.98 -20.09 28.65
C PRO A 99 9.73 -19.26 28.34
N ASP A 100 9.73 -17.97 28.72
CA ASP A 100 8.56 -17.10 28.66
C ASP A 100 8.66 -16.02 27.57
N ASN A 101 9.19 -16.36 26.38
CA ASN A 101 9.03 -15.47 25.22
C ASN A 101 7.79 -15.88 24.40
N PRO A 102 6.62 -15.21 24.56
CA PRO A 102 5.40 -15.55 23.86
C PRO A 102 5.47 -15.28 22.33
N TYR A 103 6.56 -14.70 21.84
CA TYR A 103 6.81 -14.45 20.41
C TYR A 103 7.71 -15.50 19.74
N TYR A 104 8.20 -16.52 20.46
CA TYR A 104 9.03 -17.57 19.88
C TYR A 104 8.21 -18.84 19.63
N ASN A 105 7.78 -19.05 18.38
CA ASN A 105 7.29 -20.37 17.97
C ASN A 105 8.46 -21.34 17.87
N HIS A 106 8.48 -22.34 18.75
CA HIS A 106 9.52 -23.36 18.84
C HIS A 106 9.69 -24.18 17.54
N TYR A 107 8.68 -24.21 16.67
CA TYR A 107 8.71 -24.92 15.40
C TYR A 107 9.61 -24.31 14.31
N ASP A 108 10.03 -23.05 14.44
CA ASP A 108 10.98 -22.41 13.50
C ASP A 108 12.47 -22.71 13.81
N SER A 109 12.74 -23.46 14.89
CA SER A 109 14.10 -23.70 15.36
C SER A 109 14.79 -24.94 14.78
N TYR A 110 14.07 -25.77 14.01
CA TYR A 110 14.71 -26.76 13.15
C TYR A 110 15.24 -26.04 11.90
N ARG A 111 16.45 -25.49 12.06
CA ARG A 111 17.32 -25.15 10.95
C ARG A 111 18.22 -26.38 10.75
N PRO A 112 17.89 -27.33 9.85
CA PRO A 112 18.94 -28.19 9.33
C PRO A 112 20.00 -27.25 8.79
N ARG A 113 21.26 -27.54 9.12
CA ARG A 113 22.40 -26.90 8.49
C ARG A 113 22.32 -27.29 7.02
N SER A 114 21.56 -26.53 6.24
CA SER A 114 21.45 -26.71 4.81
C SER A 114 22.85 -26.51 4.28
N THR A 115 23.45 -27.62 3.83
CA THR A 115 24.47 -27.53 2.81
C THR A 115 23.87 -26.63 1.73
N PRO A 116 24.53 -25.52 1.36
CA PRO A 116 24.05 -24.73 0.25
C PRO A 116 24.13 -25.66 -0.95
N ARG A 117 23.01 -26.25 -1.35
CA ARG A 117 22.83 -26.60 -2.75
C ARG A 117 23.08 -25.28 -3.46
N HIS A 118 24.19 -25.26 -4.17
CA HIS A 118 24.70 -24.13 -4.88
C HIS A 118 23.68 -23.81 -5.99
N HIS A 119 22.59 -23.14 -5.63
CA HIS A 119 21.68 -22.52 -6.59
C HIS A 119 22.48 -21.38 -7.20
N GLY A 120 22.89 -21.59 -8.44
CA GLY A 120 23.86 -20.78 -9.14
C GLY A 120 23.51 -19.30 -9.10
N TYR A 121 24.55 -18.49 -8.96
CA TYR A 121 24.53 -17.09 -9.35
C TYR A 121 24.09 -17.01 -10.82
N GLY A 122 22.79 -16.80 -11.08
CA GLY A 122 22.26 -16.70 -12.45
C GLY A 122 20.79 -17.06 -12.68
N GLY A 123 20.02 -17.47 -11.66
CA GLY A 123 18.58 -17.69 -11.80
C GLY A 123 17.77 -16.39 -11.75
N LEU A 124 16.57 -16.39 -12.35
CA LEU A 124 15.55 -15.36 -12.19
C LEU A 124 14.30 -15.96 -11.51
N PRO A 125 13.52 -15.16 -10.77
CA PRO A 125 12.18 -15.55 -10.34
C PRO A 125 11.24 -15.68 -11.54
N ASP A 126 10.10 -16.33 -11.33
CA ASP A 126 9.02 -16.47 -12.32
C ASP A 126 7.69 -16.58 -11.58
N LEU A 127 6.87 -15.54 -11.66
CA LEU A 127 5.63 -15.38 -10.92
C LEU A 127 4.45 -15.89 -11.73
N VAL A 128 3.77 -16.88 -11.17
CA VAL A 128 2.54 -17.43 -11.75
C VAL A 128 1.38 -17.26 -10.79
N VAL A 129 0.31 -16.62 -11.27
CA VAL A 129 -0.94 -16.49 -10.52
C VAL A 129 -1.76 -17.78 -10.67
N ASP A 130 -2.35 -18.26 -9.58
CA ASP A 130 -3.26 -19.41 -9.59
C ASP A 130 -4.68 -18.98 -10.05
N PRO A 131 -5.11 -19.33 -11.29
CA PRO A 131 -6.44 -18.93 -11.80
C PRO A 131 -7.58 -19.67 -11.09
N TYR A 132 -7.33 -20.84 -10.51
CA TYR A 132 -8.38 -21.66 -9.89
C TYR A 132 -8.92 -20.98 -8.63
N MET A 133 -8.03 -20.44 -7.79
CA MET A 133 -8.40 -19.74 -6.56
C MET A 133 -9.31 -18.54 -6.84
N ILE A 134 -9.02 -17.77 -7.89
CA ILE A 134 -9.86 -16.64 -8.30
C ILE A 134 -11.25 -17.14 -8.70
N GLN A 135 -11.32 -18.20 -9.52
CA GLN A 135 -12.58 -18.71 -10.05
C GLN A 135 -13.54 -19.18 -8.94
N VAL A 136 -13.04 -19.93 -7.96
CA VAL A 136 -13.89 -20.59 -6.96
C VAL A 136 -14.23 -19.70 -5.77
N SER A 137 -13.58 -18.55 -5.61
CA SER A 137 -13.72 -17.70 -4.41
C SER A 137 -13.89 -16.22 -4.72
N THR A 138 -14.37 -15.88 -5.92
CA THR A 138 -14.82 -14.52 -6.23
C THR A 138 -16.24 -14.29 -5.69
N TYR A 139 -16.47 -13.17 -5.00
CA TYR A 139 -17.79 -12.78 -4.51
C TYR A 139 -17.96 -11.26 -4.40
N VAL A 140 -19.19 -10.81 -4.20
CA VAL A 140 -19.52 -9.40 -3.99
C VAL A 140 -19.77 -9.16 -2.51
N GLN A 141 -19.19 -8.09 -1.97
CA GLN A 141 -19.47 -7.62 -0.62
C GLN A 141 -19.93 -6.17 -0.64
N ARG A 142 -20.95 -5.86 0.16
CA ARG A 142 -21.38 -4.49 0.44
C ARG A 142 -20.85 -4.07 1.80
N VAL A 143 -20.07 -3.00 1.84
CA VAL A 143 -19.39 -2.55 3.06
C VAL A 143 -19.62 -1.05 3.25
N PRO A 144 -20.03 -0.59 4.44
CA PRO A 144 -20.16 0.82 4.72
C PRO A 144 -18.79 1.50 4.85
N MET A 145 -18.69 2.76 4.47
CA MET A 145 -17.43 3.53 4.45
C MET A 145 -16.73 3.60 5.80
N TYR A 146 -17.45 3.58 6.94
CA TYR A 146 -16.80 3.57 8.26
C TYR A 146 -15.90 2.35 8.50
N ASN A 147 -16.16 1.22 7.81
CA ASN A 147 -15.31 0.03 7.85
C ASN A 147 -14.17 0.07 6.81
N LEU A 148 -14.19 1.02 5.88
CA LEU A 148 -13.24 1.12 4.77
C LEU A 148 -12.27 2.29 4.93
N ARG A 149 -12.16 2.87 6.13
CA ARG A 149 -11.33 4.07 6.35
C ARG A 149 -9.87 3.83 6.01
N CYS A 150 -9.34 2.70 6.44
CA CYS A 150 -7.99 2.24 6.13
C CYS A 150 -7.78 2.05 4.63
N ALA A 151 -8.66 1.28 3.98
CA ALA A 151 -8.59 1.06 2.55
C ALA A 151 -8.70 2.37 1.75
N ALA A 152 -9.48 3.35 2.22
CA ALA A 152 -9.58 4.67 1.60
C ALA A 152 -8.28 5.48 1.73
N GLU A 153 -7.59 5.41 2.88
CA GLU A 153 -6.29 6.06 3.09
C GLU A 153 -5.20 5.45 2.21
N GLU A 154 -5.30 4.16 1.92
CA GLU A 154 -4.42 3.43 1.01
C GLU A 154 -4.84 3.53 -0.46
N ASN A 155 -5.86 4.35 -0.75
CA ASN A 155 -6.49 4.56 -2.05
C ASN A 155 -7.21 3.35 -2.65
N CYS A 156 -7.38 2.23 -1.98
CA CYS A 156 -7.96 0.98 -2.52
C CYS A 156 -9.46 1.02 -2.92
N LEU A 157 -10.07 2.20 -3.01
CA LEU A 157 -11.45 2.41 -3.44
C LEU A 157 -11.48 3.25 -4.73
N ALA A 158 -12.58 3.21 -5.46
CA ALA A 158 -12.74 4.04 -6.65
C ALA A 158 -12.74 5.53 -6.27
N SER A 159 -12.33 6.39 -7.19
CA SER A 159 -12.25 7.85 -6.99
C SER A 159 -13.56 8.49 -6.48
N SER A 160 -14.72 7.90 -6.80
CA SER A 160 -16.02 8.34 -6.27
C SER A 160 -16.16 8.20 -4.75
N ALA A 161 -15.40 7.30 -4.12
CA ALA A 161 -15.37 7.10 -2.67
C ALA A 161 -14.81 8.31 -1.91
N ALA A 162 -14.02 9.19 -2.56
CA ALA A 162 -13.47 10.38 -1.93
C ALA A 162 -14.54 11.35 -1.40
N ASN A 163 -15.75 11.31 -1.99
CA ASN A 163 -16.89 12.14 -1.58
C ASN A 163 -17.94 11.36 -0.77
N ALA A 164 -17.70 10.08 -0.48
CA ALA A 164 -18.63 9.22 0.24
C ALA A 164 -18.61 9.53 1.74
N ARG A 165 -19.79 9.46 2.36
CA ARG A 165 -19.99 9.61 3.81
C ARG A 165 -19.79 8.28 4.50
N ASP A 166 -19.54 8.30 5.81
CA ASP A 166 -19.28 7.08 6.61
C ASP A 166 -20.37 6.00 6.52
N TYR A 167 -21.64 6.39 6.33
CA TYR A 167 -22.76 5.46 6.18
C TYR A 167 -23.07 5.06 4.74
N ASP A 168 -22.40 5.68 3.76
CA ASP A 168 -22.53 5.27 2.37
C ASP A 168 -21.91 3.89 2.20
N THR A 169 -22.49 3.08 1.32
CA THR A 169 -22.06 1.70 1.09
C THR A 169 -21.28 1.60 -0.20
N ARG A 170 -20.14 0.92 -0.15
CA ARG A 170 -19.36 0.52 -1.33
C ARG A 170 -19.68 -0.92 -1.70
N VAL A 171 -19.62 -1.22 -2.98
CA VAL A 171 -19.79 -2.57 -3.53
C VAL A 171 -18.45 -3.05 -4.02
N LEU A 172 -17.93 -4.12 -3.41
CA LEU A 172 -16.57 -4.61 -3.61
C LEU A 172 -16.64 -5.98 -4.29
N LEU A 173 -15.95 -6.14 -5.41
CA LEU A 173 -15.69 -7.43 -6.05
C LEU A 173 -14.43 -8.02 -5.42
N ARG A 174 -14.61 -8.96 -4.49
CA ARG A 174 -13.51 -9.63 -3.77
C ARG A 174 -13.12 -10.93 -4.46
N PHE A 175 -11.84 -11.24 -4.43
CA PHE A 175 -11.26 -12.46 -4.98
C PHE A 175 -9.90 -12.72 -4.32
N PRO A 176 -9.52 -13.99 -4.03
CA PRO A 176 -8.20 -14.26 -3.51
C PRO A 176 -7.15 -14.14 -4.61
N GLN A 177 -5.91 -13.90 -4.20
CA GLN A 177 -4.75 -13.96 -5.09
C GLN A 177 -3.72 -14.90 -4.49
N ARG A 178 -3.33 -15.93 -5.24
CA ARG A 178 -2.22 -16.81 -4.89
C ARG A 178 -1.19 -16.74 -6.00
N VAL A 179 0.03 -16.32 -5.67
CA VAL A 179 1.14 -16.17 -6.61
C VAL A 179 2.25 -17.13 -6.23
N LYS A 180 2.66 -17.98 -7.16
CA LYS A 180 3.79 -18.89 -7.02
C LYS A 180 5.03 -18.25 -7.59
N ASN A 181 6.19 -18.40 -6.94
CA ASN A 181 7.47 -18.25 -7.63
C ASN A 181 7.92 -19.63 -8.13
N GLN A 182 7.72 -19.92 -9.41
CA GLN A 182 8.17 -21.14 -10.06
C GLN A 182 9.57 -21.04 -10.66
N GLY A 183 10.21 -19.88 -10.52
CA GLY A 183 11.55 -19.60 -11.01
C GLY A 183 12.63 -20.28 -10.19
N THR A 184 13.87 -19.88 -10.43
CA THR A 184 15.05 -20.49 -9.80
C THR A 184 15.75 -19.58 -8.79
N ALA A 185 15.29 -18.33 -8.67
CA ALA A 185 15.81 -17.35 -7.74
C ALA A 185 14.69 -16.65 -6.97
N ASP A 186 15.09 -15.98 -5.88
CA ASP A 186 14.18 -15.29 -4.97
C ASP A 186 13.58 -14.06 -5.68
N PHE A 187 12.26 -13.88 -5.61
CA PHE A 187 11.64 -12.63 -6.01
C PHE A 187 11.80 -11.65 -4.84
N LEU A 188 12.59 -10.61 -5.05
CA LEU A 188 12.92 -9.63 -4.01
C LEU A 188 12.34 -8.26 -4.37
N PRO A 189 11.90 -7.47 -3.37
CA PRO A 189 11.43 -6.12 -3.62
C PRO A 189 12.52 -5.27 -4.28
N SER A 190 12.16 -4.52 -5.34
CA SER A 190 13.09 -3.63 -6.04
C SER A 190 13.51 -2.42 -5.19
N ARG A 191 12.66 -1.99 -4.25
CA ARG A 191 12.92 -0.85 -3.36
C ARG A 191 13.77 -1.29 -2.16
N PRO A 192 14.84 -0.55 -1.82
CA PRO A 192 15.61 -0.81 -0.61
C PRO A 192 14.76 -0.58 0.63
N ARG A 193 15.10 -1.25 1.74
CA ARG A 193 14.33 -1.28 2.99
C ARG A 193 13.96 0.11 3.52
N TYR A 194 14.83 1.10 3.41
CA TYR A 194 14.56 2.47 3.88
C TYR A 194 13.43 3.17 3.11
N ALA A 195 13.07 2.66 1.94
CA ALA A 195 12.02 3.19 1.09
C ALA A 195 10.73 2.38 1.21
N TRP A 196 10.65 1.40 2.12
CA TRP A 196 9.41 0.67 2.38
C TRP A 196 8.45 1.57 3.15
N GLU A 197 7.17 1.49 2.80
CA GLU A 197 6.13 2.33 3.38
C GLU A 197 5.46 1.56 4.52
N TRP A 198 5.29 2.19 5.67
CA TRP A 198 4.61 1.58 6.82
C TRP A 198 3.11 1.80 6.69
N HIS A 199 2.34 0.71 6.79
CA HIS A 199 0.89 0.74 6.73
C HIS A 199 0.32 0.46 8.12
N SER A 200 -0.13 1.53 8.81
CA SER A 200 -0.67 1.45 10.18
C SER A 200 -1.90 0.56 10.28
N CYS A 201 -2.68 0.46 9.20
CA CYS A 201 -3.87 -0.38 9.15
C CYS A 201 -3.54 -1.88 9.21
N HIS A 202 -2.41 -2.28 8.62
CA HIS A 202 -1.99 -3.68 8.55
C HIS A 202 -0.81 -4.00 9.48
N ASN A 203 -0.28 -2.99 10.19
CA ASN A 203 0.85 -3.09 11.12
C ASN A 203 2.10 -3.78 10.52
N HIS A 204 2.38 -3.51 9.25
CA HIS A 204 3.59 -3.99 8.59
C HIS A 204 4.03 -3.05 7.45
N TYR A 205 5.22 -3.31 6.92
CA TYR A 205 5.78 -2.57 5.79
C TYR A 205 5.33 -3.14 4.45
N HIS A 206 4.99 -2.30 3.50
CA HIS A 206 4.87 -2.70 2.11
C HIS A 206 6.18 -2.40 1.37
N SER A 207 6.74 -3.41 0.71
CA SER A 207 8.06 -3.32 0.08
C SER A 207 8.03 -2.94 -1.40
N MET A 208 6.85 -2.94 -2.01
CA MET A 208 6.63 -2.52 -3.39
C MET A 208 5.35 -1.71 -3.48
N SER A 209 5.33 -0.69 -4.34
CA SER A 209 4.15 0.15 -4.55
C SER A 209 3.04 -0.56 -5.34
N GLU A 210 3.42 -1.49 -6.22
CA GLU A 210 2.49 -2.22 -7.08
C GLU A 210 3.02 -3.64 -7.34
N PHE A 211 2.49 -4.61 -6.61
CA PHE A 211 2.80 -6.03 -6.85
C PHE A 211 1.93 -6.63 -7.95
N SER A 212 0.65 -6.24 -7.99
CA SER A 212 -0.31 -6.70 -8.97
C SER A 212 -1.25 -5.58 -9.39
N HIS A 213 -1.67 -5.58 -10.64
CA HIS A 213 -2.67 -4.66 -11.18
C HIS A 213 -3.98 -5.41 -11.43
N TYR A 214 -5.10 -4.78 -11.09
CA TYR A 214 -6.44 -5.35 -11.20
C TYR A 214 -7.28 -4.51 -12.15
N ASP A 215 -7.63 -5.06 -13.30
CA ASP A 215 -8.53 -4.42 -14.25
C ASP A 215 -9.86 -5.17 -14.28
N LEU A 216 -10.97 -4.43 -14.21
CA LEU A 216 -12.27 -4.94 -14.65
C LEU A 216 -12.58 -4.33 -16.01
N LEU A 217 -12.71 -5.19 -17.01
CA LEU A 217 -12.92 -4.80 -18.41
C LEU A 217 -14.34 -5.13 -18.83
N ASP A 218 -14.97 -4.28 -19.61
CA ASP A 218 -16.21 -4.62 -20.29
C ASP A 218 -15.96 -5.76 -21.29
N SER A 219 -16.80 -6.80 -21.25
CA SER A 219 -16.57 -8.01 -22.06
C SER A 219 -16.60 -7.72 -23.57
N SER A 220 -17.43 -6.76 -24.00
CA SER A 220 -17.63 -6.44 -25.42
C SER A 220 -16.59 -5.46 -25.97
N THR A 221 -16.29 -4.39 -25.22
CA THR A 221 -15.41 -3.30 -25.66
C THR A 221 -13.97 -3.47 -25.18
N GLN A 222 -13.73 -4.37 -24.21
CA GLN A 222 -12.45 -4.55 -23.52
C GLN A 222 -11.91 -3.25 -22.88
N GLN A 223 -12.77 -2.25 -22.66
CA GLN A 223 -12.42 -1.01 -21.98
C GLN A 223 -12.50 -1.20 -20.46
N ARG A 224 -11.62 -0.52 -19.73
CA ARG A 224 -11.65 -0.50 -18.26
C ARG A 224 -12.92 0.19 -17.77
N VAL A 225 -13.68 -0.48 -16.92
CA VAL A 225 -14.94 0.02 -16.35
C VAL A 225 -14.84 0.36 -14.86
N ALA A 226 -13.79 -0.09 -14.20
CA ALA A 226 -13.54 0.20 -12.80
C ALA A 226 -12.09 0.60 -12.59
N GLU A 227 -11.88 1.49 -11.62
CA GLU A 227 -10.56 1.78 -11.08
C GLU A 227 -10.21 0.65 -10.11
N GLY A 228 -9.54 -0.38 -10.63
CA GLY A 228 -8.92 -1.40 -9.78
C GLY A 228 -7.45 -1.06 -9.64
N HIS A 229 -6.96 -1.02 -8.40
CA HIS A 229 -5.54 -1.03 -8.14
C HIS A 229 -5.28 -1.72 -6.82
N LYS A 230 -4.16 -2.42 -6.77
CA LYS A 230 -3.66 -2.99 -5.54
C LYS A 230 -2.43 -2.20 -5.12
N ALA A 231 -2.68 -1.21 -4.26
CA ALA A 231 -1.64 -0.40 -3.65
C ALA A 231 -0.92 -1.24 -2.59
N SER A 232 0.22 -1.81 -2.97
CA SER A 232 1.29 -2.27 -2.08
C SER A 232 0.97 -3.43 -1.10
N PHE A 233 1.82 -4.47 -1.09
CA PHE A 233 1.63 -5.66 -0.25
C PHE A 233 2.96 -6.13 0.34
N CYS A 234 2.86 -6.98 1.36
CA CYS A 234 4.01 -7.57 2.00
C CYS A 234 4.37 -8.94 1.41
N LEU A 235 5.52 -9.03 0.75
CA LEU A 235 5.95 -10.27 0.12
C LEU A 235 6.43 -11.29 1.16
N GLU A 236 5.72 -12.41 1.30
CA GLU A 236 6.12 -13.51 2.17
C GLU A 236 5.84 -14.90 1.60
N ASP A 237 6.54 -15.89 2.14
CA ASP A 237 6.26 -17.29 1.85
C ASP A 237 5.09 -17.74 2.74
N THR A 238 3.87 -17.80 2.21
CA THR A 238 2.68 -18.30 2.96
C THR A 238 2.64 -19.83 3.04
N SER A 239 2.96 -20.49 1.93
CA SER A 239 3.04 -21.94 1.79
C SER A 239 4.08 -22.30 0.73
N CYS A 240 4.56 -23.55 0.72
CA CYS A 240 5.53 -24.01 -0.30
C CYS A 240 5.20 -25.42 -0.77
N ASP A 241 5.66 -25.74 -1.98
CA ASP A 241 5.64 -27.11 -2.50
C ASP A 241 6.47 -28.05 -1.60
N SER A 242 6.14 -29.34 -1.64
CA SER A 242 6.88 -30.36 -0.89
C SER A 242 8.38 -30.31 -1.21
N GLY A 243 9.21 -30.21 -0.17
CA GLY A 243 10.67 -30.12 -0.30
C GLY A 243 11.23 -28.70 -0.36
N TYR A 244 10.36 -27.68 -0.40
CA TYR A 244 10.73 -26.27 -0.23
C TYR A 244 10.40 -25.79 1.18
N TYR A 245 11.14 -24.78 1.64
CA TYR A 245 11.00 -24.21 2.99
C TYR A 245 10.78 -22.71 2.90
N ARG A 246 9.89 -22.20 3.77
CA ARG A 246 9.64 -20.77 3.94
C ARG A 246 10.90 -20.06 4.42
N ARG A 247 11.19 -18.88 3.88
CA ARG A 247 12.33 -18.03 4.26
C ARG A 247 11.94 -16.58 4.54
N TYR A 248 10.88 -16.09 3.89
CA TYR A 248 10.39 -14.73 4.06
C TYR A 248 9.09 -14.71 4.86
N ALA A 249 9.01 -13.77 5.79
CA ALA A 249 7.86 -13.54 6.66
C ALA A 249 7.80 -12.05 7.01
N CYS A 250 6.63 -11.46 6.80
CA CYS A 250 6.36 -10.05 7.06
C CYS A 250 6.55 -9.69 8.55
N THR A 251 6.13 -10.60 9.43
CA THR A 251 6.27 -10.50 10.89
C THR A 251 7.73 -10.49 11.35
N SER A 252 8.62 -11.15 10.61
CA SER A 252 10.08 -11.16 10.84
C SER A 252 10.79 -10.00 10.12
N HIS A 253 10.04 -9.08 9.53
CA HIS A 253 10.52 -7.95 8.74
C HIS A 253 11.45 -8.34 7.59
N THR A 254 11.29 -9.54 7.02
CA THR A 254 12.03 -9.99 5.83
C THR A 254 11.03 -10.24 4.72
N GLN A 255 11.24 -9.62 3.55
CA GLN A 255 10.30 -9.72 2.45
C GLN A 255 10.94 -10.32 1.21
N GLY A 256 10.16 -11.12 0.51
CA GLY A 256 10.53 -11.83 -0.70
C GLY A 256 9.63 -13.05 -0.90
N LEU A 257 9.75 -13.68 -2.06
CA LEU A 257 9.08 -14.94 -2.38
C LEU A 257 10.10 -15.95 -2.89
N SER A 258 10.26 -17.03 -2.14
CA SER A 258 11.21 -18.11 -2.41
C SER A 258 10.78 -18.95 -3.62
N PRO A 259 11.73 -19.51 -4.40
CA PRO A 259 11.44 -20.56 -5.38
C PRO A 259 10.62 -21.69 -4.76
N GLY A 260 9.59 -22.15 -5.46
CA GLY A 260 8.68 -23.21 -5.02
C GLY A 260 7.69 -22.79 -3.92
N CYS A 261 7.70 -21.53 -3.49
CA CYS A 261 6.77 -21.00 -2.51
C CYS A 261 5.69 -20.13 -3.14
N TYR A 262 4.64 -19.88 -2.34
CA TYR A 262 3.46 -19.10 -2.72
C TYR A 262 3.27 -17.95 -1.76
N ASP A 263 2.88 -16.80 -2.30
CA ASP A 263 2.30 -15.69 -1.55
C ASP A 263 0.78 -15.71 -1.78
N THR A 264 0.00 -15.88 -0.70
CA THR A 264 -1.45 -16.10 -0.77
C THR A 264 -2.17 -15.01 0.02
N TYR A 265 -2.92 -14.18 -0.70
CA TYR A 265 -3.84 -13.20 -0.15
C TYR A 265 -5.26 -13.71 -0.24
N SER A 266 -5.88 -13.91 0.92
CA SER A 266 -7.28 -14.29 1.03
C SER A 266 -8.19 -13.10 0.67
N ALA A 267 -9.37 -13.41 0.13
CA ALA A 267 -10.32 -12.42 -0.37
C ALA A 267 -10.89 -11.47 0.70
N ASP A 268 -10.77 -11.83 1.97
CA ASP A 268 -11.21 -11.06 3.15
C ASP A 268 -10.21 -9.98 3.58
N ILE A 269 -8.97 -10.03 3.10
CA ILE A 269 -7.94 -9.03 3.40
C ILE A 269 -8.34 -7.67 2.81
N ASP A 270 -7.95 -6.59 3.49
CA ASP A 270 -8.14 -5.23 2.98
C ASP A 270 -7.39 -5.01 1.65
N CYS A 271 -7.98 -4.19 0.77
CA CYS A 271 -7.46 -3.92 -0.57
C CYS A 271 -7.39 -5.13 -1.52
N GLN A 272 -7.98 -6.28 -1.14
CA GLN A 272 -8.10 -7.47 -1.97
C GLN A 272 -9.43 -7.48 -2.77
N TRP A 273 -9.69 -6.41 -3.52
CA TRP A 273 -10.90 -6.25 -4.32
C TRP A 273 -10.74 -5.26 -5.47
N ILE A 274 -11.78 -5.17 -6.31
CA ILE A 274 -12.06 -4.00 -7.16
C ILE A 274 -13.33 -3.33 -6.63
N ASP A 275 -13.31 -2.02 -6.44
CA ASP A 275 -14.51 -1.26 -6.10
C ASP A 275 -15.39 -1.12 -7.35
N ILE A 276 -16.55 -1.78 -7.33
CA ILE A 276 -17.52 -1.85 -8.41
C ILE A 276 -18.79 -1.05 -8.08
N THR A 277 -18.72 -0.10 -7.16
CA THR A 277 -19.88 0.72 -6.74
C THR A 277 -20.53 1.45 -7.92
N ASP A 278 -19.72 1.93 -8.85
CA ASP A 278 -20.18 2.70 -10.02
C ASP A 278 -20.38 1.82 -11.27
N VAL A 279 -20.20 0.50 -11.14
CA VAL A 279 -20.32 -0.47 -12.24
C VAL A 279 -21.74 -1.03 -12.27
N GLN A 280 -22.35 -1.02 -13.45
CA GLN A 280 -23.69 -1.60 -13.64
C GLN A 280 -23.64 -3.13 -13.71
N PRO A 281 -24.76 -3.84 -13.49
CA PRO A 281 -24.84 -5.27 -13.76
C PRO A 281 -24.52 -5.58 -15.23
N GLY A 282 -23.77 -6.65 -15.48
CA GLY A 282 -23.27 -6.96 -16.82
C GLY A 282 -22.27 -8.11 -16.88
N ARG A 283 -21.65 -8.26 -18.05
CA ARG A 283 -20.59 -9.23 -18.31
C ARG A 283 -19.26 -8.51 -18.46
N TYR A 284 -18.27 -8.96 -17.72
CA TYR A 284 -16.96 -8.34 -17.61
C TYR A 284 -15.86 -9.38 -17.76
N THR A 285 -14.64 -8.91 -17.99
CA THR A 285 -13.42 -9.70 -17.90
C THR A 285 -12.58 -9.13 -16.76
N LEU A 286 -12.38 -9.92 -15.70
CA LEU A 286 -11.42 -9.61 -14.66
C LEU A 286 -10.03 -9.98 -15.19
N LYS A 287 -9.13 -9.00 -15.25
CA LYS A 287 -7.74 -9.19 -15.66
C LYS A 287 -6.84 -8.84 -14.47
N ILE A 288 -6.03 -9.80 -14.06
CA ILE A 288 -5.04 -9.65 -12.99
C ILE A 288 -3.66 -9.78 -13.62
N THR A 289 -2.77 -8.83 -13.35
CA THR A 289 -1.38 -8.86 -13.83
C THR A 289 -0.44 -8.77 -12.64
N VAL A 290 0.49 -9.71 -12.48
CA VAL A 290 1.57 -9.61 -11.49
C VAL A 290 2.81 -8.98 -12.10
N ASN A 291 3.54 -8.21 -11.29
CA ASN A 291 4.71 -7.43 -11.73
C ASN A 291 4.47 -6.63 -13.04
N PRO A 292 3.37 -5.86 -13.14
CA PRO A 292 2.93 -5.19 -14.38
C PRO A 292 3.93 -4.15 -14.91
N GLY A 293 4.76 -3.60 -14.02
CA GLY A 293 5.78 -2.61 -14.35
C GLY A 293 7.16 -3.18 -14.66
N PHE A 294 7.32 -4.51 -14.70
CA PHE A 294 8.60 -5.19 -14.90
C PHE A 294 9.69 -4.69 -13.93
N GLN A 295 9.28 -4.35 -12.70
CA GLN A 295 10.17 -3.71 -11.71
C GLN A 295 11.22 -4.69 -11.18
N VAL A 296 10.90 -5.97 -11.19
CA VAL A 296 11.78 -7.08 -10.86
C VAL A 296 11.96 -7.95 -12.11
N PRO A 297 13.18 -8.33 -12.49
CA PRO A 297 13.40 -9.19 -13.65
C PRO A 297 12.90 -10.61 -13.36
N GLU A 298 12.19 -11.19 -14.31
CA GLU A 298 11.68 -12.56 -14.26
C GLU A 298 12.20 -13.37 -15.46
N SER A 299 12.24 -14.70 -15.35
CA SER A 299 12.64 -15.55 -16.49
C SER A 299 11.56 -15.66 -17.56
N ASP A 300 10.30 -15.50 -17.18
CA ASP A 300 9.15 -15.46 -18.08
C ASP A 300 8.19 -14.37 -17.57
N PHE A 301 7.59 -13.63 -18.50
CA PHE A 301 6.56 -12.63 -18.22
C PHE A 301 5.23 -12.96 -18.93
N SER A 302 5.22 -13.96 -19.81
CA SER A 302 4.03 -14.37 -20.59
C SER A 302 2.99 -15.10 -19.76
N ASN A 303 3.32 -15.45 -18.52
CA ASN A 303 2.47 -16.15 -17.55
C ASN A 303 2.05 -15.25 -16.38
N ASN A 304 2.35 -13.95 -16.45
CA ASN A 304 2.03 -12.97 -15.39
C ASN A 304 0.56 -12.50 -15.42
N ILE A 305 -0.20 -12.84 -16.46
CA ILE A 305 -1.56 -12.34 -16.66
C ILE A 305 -2.57 -13.48 -16.52
N VAL A 306 -3.60 -13.27 -15.69
CA VAL A 306 -4.79 -14.12 -15.62
C VAL A 306 -6.01 -13.33 -16.06
N ARG A 307 -6.87 -13.97 -16.87
CA ARG A 307 -8.18 -13.43 -17.26
C ARG A 307 -9.28 -14.38 -16.84
N CYS A 308 -10.37 -13.83 -16.32
CA CYS A 308 -11.58 -14.54 -15.93
C CYS A 308 -12.80 -13.82 -16.48
N ASP A 309 -13.79 -14.57 -16.95
CA ASP A 309 -15.12 -14.03 -17.24
C ASP A 309 -15.87 -13.81 -15.93
N VAL A 310 -16.40 -12.61 -15.73
CA VAL A 310 -17.18 -12.22 -14.55
C VAL A 310 -18.59 -11.84 -14.98
N HIS A 311 -19.59 -12.52 -14.42
CA HIS A 311 -20.98 -12.14 -14.58
C HIS A 311 -21.49 -11.49 -13.29
N TYR A 312 -21.81 -10.20 -13.34
CA TYR A 312 -22.26 -9.41 -12.20
C TYR A 312 -23.75 -9.07 -12.32
N THR A 313 -24.54 -9.46 -11.32
CA THR A 313 -26.01 -9.31 -11.31
C THR A 313 -26.50 -8.11 -10.48
N GLY A 314 -25.59 -7.32 -9.91
CA GLY A 314 -25.91 -6.24 -8.97
C GLY A 314 -25.82 -6.66 -7.49
N ASN A 315 -26.07 -7.93 -7.19
CA ASN A 315 -25.98 -8.47 -5.82
C ASN A 315 -24.95 -9.60 -5.70
N TYR A 316 -24.70 -10.33 -6.79
CA TYR A 316 -23.77 -11.44 -6.83
C TYR A 316 -22.85 -11.30 -8.05
N ALA A 317 -21.64 -11.84 -7.94
CA ALA A 317 -20.74 -12.03 -9.07
C ALA A 317 -20.31 -13.50 -9.11
N HIS A 318 -20.13 -14.02 -10.33
CA HIS A 318 -19.60 -15.34 -10.57
C HIS A 318 -18.44 -15.23 -11.56
N ALA A 319 -17.30 -15.83 -11.21
CA ALA A 319 -16.13 -15.93 -12.07
C ALA A 319 -16.09 -17.30 -12.76
N SER A 320 -15.73 -17.33 -14.05
CA SER A 320 -15.61 -18.55 -14.85
C SER A 320 -14.55 -18.39 -15.94
N GLY A 321 -14.08 -19.51 -16.50
CA GLY A 321 -13.12 -19.48 -17.62
C GLY A 321 -11.77 -18.85 -17.25
N CYS A 322 -11.40 -18.88 -15.97
CA CYS A 322 -10.15 -18.31 -15.52
C CYS A 322 -8.95 -19.04 -16.13
N SER A 323 -8.10 -18.32 -16.84
CA SER A 323 -6.91 -18.89 -17.47
C SER A 323 -5.76 -17.89 -17.52
N MET A 324 -4.53 -18.41 -17.52
CA MET A 324 -3.34 -17.62 -17.79
C MET A 324 -3.31 -17.24 -19.27
N THR A 325 -2.97 -16.00 -19.57
CA THR A 325 -2.88 -15.49 -20.94
C THR A 325 -1.48 -14.94 -21.21
N PRO A 326 -0.93 -15.17 -22.42
CA PRO A 326 0.36 -14.63 -22.87
C PRO A 326 0.51 -13.10 -22.75
#